data_AF-A0A8S1TRP2-F1
#
_entry.id   AF-A0A8S1TRP2-F1
#
_cell.length_a   1.000
_cell.length_b   1.000
_cell.length_c   1.000
_cell.angle_alpha   90.00
_cell.angle_beta   90.00
_cell.angle_gamma   90.00
#
_symmetry.space_group_name_H-M   'P 1'
#
loop_
_entity.id
_entity.type
_entity.pdbx_description
1 polymer ?
#
loop_
_entity_poly.entity_id
_entity_poly.type
_entity_poly.pdbx_seq_one_letter_code
_entity_poly.pdbx_strand_id
1 'polypeptide(L)'
;MIINISDLFLSFIGGIMIGVACSMYYITKGRITGISGIYFGVITFNWSEFYWKLSVLCSIVFATGLMYQVYGDERIMESSSLAFNEIPQITSLSTTLAGISGILIGIGSKLCNGCTTSHGFCGLARISLRSFVAFGLFILFGMISCYVTMSEHKEDGQEKYNYNHVSIIMIGLSLVLLSGTLLGAYLNKHQFIDTVIGIPAGLLLGIGVVFSGMIKRTTILSFLSVEQWNPQFLFVILGANLVCYFGFKLLKKPIFAAEFLYPPTNKVTNILLVGASLFGFGWGMTGICPLVGLALYPQFTWQIGLMYLGSVSMGMRIAQCYLNKYQKVEEQVIQINSNNYNYKTENEQNDQL
;
A
#
# COMPACT_ATOMS: atom_id res chain seq x y z
N MET A 1 -17.91 -18.94 -13.81
CA MET A 1 -17.91 -17.67 -13.06
C MET A 1 -18.62 -16.62 -13.90
N ILE A 2 -19.78 -16.13 -13.47
CA ILE A 2 -20.52 -15.08 -14.19
C ILE A 2 -19.95 -13.75 -13.72
N ILE A 3 -19.26 -13.04 -14.61
CA ILE A 3 -18.74 -11.69 -14.32
C ILE A 3 -19.93 -10.75 -14.29
N ASN A 4 -20.26 -10.20 -13.12
CA ASN A 4 -21.35 -9.24 -13.00
C ASN A 4 -20.87 -7.83 -13.35
N ILE A 5 -21.58 -7.17 -14.27
CA ILE A 5 -21.22 -5.82 -14.73
C ILE A 5 -21.32 -4.80 -13.58
N SER A 6 -22.26 -5.01 -12.63
CA SER A 6 -22.38 -4.15 -11.45
C SER A 6 -21.11 -4.17 -10.60
N ASP A 7 -20.49 -5.34 -10.43
CA ASP A 7 -19.27 -5.50 -9.66
C ASP A 7 -18.07 -4.81 -10.32
N LEU A 8 -17.98 -4.89 -11.65
CA LEU A 8 -16.95 -4.17 -12.41
C LEU A 8 -17.11 -2.65 -12.30
N PHE A 9 -18.35 -2.16 -12.37
CA PHE A 9 -18.64 -0.74 -12.24
C PHE A 9 -18.31 -0.19 -10.86
N LEU A 10 -18.67 -0.93 -9.81
CA LEU A 10 -18.30 -0.60 -8.43
C LEU A 10 -16.79 -0.63 -8.21
N SER A 11 -16.13 -1.62 -8.81
CA SER A 11 -14.67 -1.74 -8.78
C SER A 11 -13.98 -0.52 -9.39
N PHE A 12 -14.53 -0.04 -10.51
CA PHE A 12 -14.08 1.18 -11.14
C PHE A 12 -14.32 2.43 -10.28
N ILE A 13 -15.51 2.57 -9.65
CA ILE A 13 -15.82 3.67 -8.72
C ILE A 13 -14.87 3.64 -7.51
N GLY A 14 -14.67 2.48 -6.88
CA GLY A 14 -13.72 2.32 -5.78
C GLY A 14 -12.30 2.70 -6.21
N GLY A 15 -11.90 2.33 -7.43
CA GLY A 15 -10.67 2.78 -8.07
C GLY A 15 -10.58 4.30 -8.18
N ILE A 16 -11.61 4.98 -8.67
CA ILE A 16 -11.69 6.45 -8.74
C ILE A 16 -11.48 7.06 -7.35
N MET A 17 -12.17 6.56 -6.32
CA MET A 17 -12.04 7.07 -4.94
C MET A 17 -10.61 6.95 -4.40
N ILE A 18 -9.97 5.79 -4.62
CA ILE A 18 -8.56 5.57 -4.27
C ILE A 18 -7.65 6.54 -5.05
N GLY A 19 -7.92 6.74 -6.34
CA GLY A 19 -7.17 7.68 -7.19
C GLY A 19 -7.30 9.14 -6.73
N VAL A 20 -8.50 9.56 -6.32
CA VAL A 20 -8.73 10.90 -5.72
C VAL A 20 -7.89 11.03 -4.46
N ALA A 21 -7.98 10.07 -3.54
CA ALA A 21 -7.22 10.09 -2.29
C ALA A 21 -5.70 10.15 -2.51
N CYS A 22 -5.18 9.36 -3.46
CA CYS A 22 -3.77 9.39 -3.85
C CYS A 22 -3.35 10.74 -4.45
N SER A 23 -4.26 11.40 -5.17
CA SER A 23 -4.02 12.69 -5.80
C SER A 23 -4.05 13.85 -4.80
N MET A 24 -4.79 13.75 -3.69
CA MET A 24 -4.89 14.84 -2.70
C MET A 24 -3.53 15.29 -2.18
N TYR A 25 -2.67 14.36 -1.75
CA TYR A 25 -1.33 14.69 -1.24
C TYR A 25 -0.37 15.17 -2.32
N TYR A 26 -0.54 14.67 -3.54
CA TYR A 26 0.27 15.12 -4.66
C TYR A 26 -0.10 16.55 -5.08
N ILE A 27 -1.38 16.86 -5.20
CA ILE A 27 -1.86 18.19 -5.58
C ILE A 27 -1.49 19.22 -4.51
N THR A 28 -1.63 18.85 -3.24
CA THR A 28 -1.39 19.76 -2.12
C THR A 28 0.09 19.96 -1.81
N LYS A 29 0.90 18.89 -1.81
CA LYS A 29 2.30 18.93 -1.34
C LYS A 29 3.32 18.45 -2.37
N GLY A 30 2.90 18.00 -3.54
CA GLY A 30 3.79 17.47 -4.57
C GLY A 30 4.38 16.10 -4.22
N ARG A 31 3.84 15.44 -3.18
CA ARG A 31 4.40 14.20 -2.64
C ARG A 31 3.61 13.00 -3.11
N ILE A 32 4.33 12.01 -3.63
CA ILE A 32 3.76 10.71 -4.00
C ILE A 32 4.10 9.76 -2.87
N THR A 33 3.18 9.62 -1.92
CA THR A 33 3.38 8.72 -0.78
C THR A 33 2.47 7.51 -0.94
N GLY A 34 3.06 6.33 -1.08
CA GLY A 34 2.32 5.08 -0.99
C GLY A 34 1.96 4.73 0.46
N ILE A 35 0.95 3.88 0.64
CA ILE A 35 0.51 3.41 1.95
C ILE A 35 1.64 2.72 2.73
N SER A 36 2.53 1.99 2.06
CA SER A 36 3.71 1.39 2.71
C SER A 36 4.65 2.43 3.32
N GLY A 37 4.81 3.60 2.69
CA GLY A 37 5.63 4.70 3.23
C GLY A 37 4.95 5.44 4.39
N ILE A 38 3.63 5.60 4.32
CA ILE A 38 2.82 6.15 5.42
C ILE A 38 2.93 5.22 6.63
N TYR A 39 2.66 3.92 6.43
CA TYR A 39 2.77 2.89 7.45
C TYR A 39 4.18 2.84 8.06
N PHE A 40 5.21 2.83 7.21
CA PHE A 40 6.61 2.83 7.68
C PHE A 40 6.93 4.03 8.58
N GLY A 41 6.46 5.23 8.22
CA GLY A 41 6.73 6.43 9.02
C GLY A 41 6.12 6.38 10.43
N VAL A 42 4.97 5.72 10.58
CA VAL A 42 4.32 5.49 11.88
C VAL A 42 5.11 4.47 12.69
N ILE A 43 5.47 3.31 12.12
CA ILE A 43 6.20 2.27 12.88
C ILE A 43 7.62 2.70 13.28
N THR A 44 8.22 3.68 12.58
CA THR A 44 9.51 4.26 12.95
C THR A 44 9.42 5.45 13.89
N PHE A 45 8.21 5.87 14.28
CA PHE A 45 7.98 7.07 15.10
C PHE A 45 8.71 8.30 14.55
N ASN A 46 8.60 8.54 13.23
CA ASN A 46 9.17 9.76 12.66
C ASN A 46 8.31 10.97 13.06
N TRP A 47 8.62 11.56 14.23
CA TRP A 47 7.85 12.64 14.85
C TRP A 47 7.60 13.86 13.96
N SER A 48 8.45 14.10 12.95
CA SER A 48 8.27 15.20 11.98
C SER A 48 7.08 15.00 11.04
N GLU A 49 6.64 13.77 10.84
CA GLU A 49 5.58 13.38 9.91
C GLU A 49 4.56 12.43 10.53
N PHE A 50 4.66 12.21 11.85
CA PHE A 50 3.94 11.13 12.53
C PHE A 50 2.44 11.35 12.54
N TYR A 51 1.97 12.58 12.85
CA TYR A 51 0.55 12.84 13.08
C TYR A 51 -0.28 12.68 11.82
N TRP A 52 0.19 13.22 10.69
CA TRP A 52 -0.56 13.10 9.43
C TRP A 52 -0.53 11.69 8.87
N LYS A 53 0.57 10.95 9.07
CA LYS A 53 0.63 9.56 8.63
C LYS A 53 -0.32 8.70 9.46
N LEU A 54 -0.31 8.89 10.78
CA LEU A 54 -1.20 8.17 11.69
C LEU A 54 -2.67 8.52 11.40
N SER A 55 -2.99 9.77 11.10
CA SER A 55 -4.37 10.16 10.78
C SER A 55 -4.90 9.44 9.55
N VAL A 56 -4.10 9.30 8.48
CA VAL A 56 -4.48 8.51 7.29
C VAL A 56 -4.77 7.05 7.66
N LEU A 57 -3.90 6.40 8.44
CA LEU A 57 -4.08 5.00 8.82
C LEU A 57 -5.34 4.81 9.68
N CYS A 58 -5.54 5.66 10.70
CA CYS A 58 -6.72 5.61 11.55
C CYS A 58 -8.01 5.91 10.79
N SER A 59 -7.98 6.80 9.81
CA SER A 59 -9.13 7.08 8.95
C SER A 59 -9.50 5.90 8.04
N ILE A 60 -8.54 5.11 7.56
CA ILE A 60 -8.82 3.88 6.80
C ILE A 60 -9.56 2.87 7.70
N VAL A 61 -9.00 2.60 8.88
CA VAL A 61 -9.58 1.64 9.86
C VAL A 61 -10.96 2.10 10.33
N PHE A 62 -11.12 3.40 10.59
CA PHE A 62 -12.41 4.00 10.94
C PHE A 62 -13.43 3.83 9.81
N ALA A 63 -13.07 4.19 8.58
CA ALA A 63 -13.96 4.10 7.44
C ALA A 63 -14.41 2.66 7.17
N THR A 64 -13.49 1.69 7.16
CA THR A 64 -13.83 0.29 6.89
C THR A 64 -14.62 -0.34 8.03
N GLY A 65 -14.30 0.00 9.29
CA GLY A 65 -15.09 -0.39 10.45
C GLY A 65 -16.50 0.18 10.41
N LEU A 66 -16.65 1.47 10.10
CA LEU A 66 -17.96 2.12 9.99
C LEU A 66 -18.78 1.55 8.84
N MET A 67 -18.17 1.31 7.67
CA MET A 67 -18.83 0.66 6.54
C MET A 67 -19.33 -0.74 6.92
N TYR A 68 -18.54 -1.51 7.67
CA TYR A 68 -18.97 -2.81 8.19
C TYR A 68 -20.17 -2.68 9.15
N GLN A 69 -20.20 -1.67 10.03
CA GLN A 69 -21.32 -1.46 10.94
C GLN A 69 -22.60 -0.94 10.26
N VAL A 70 -22.47 -0.04 9.29
CA VAL A 70 -23.62 0.58 8.60
C VAL A 70 -24.31 -0.41 7.68
N TYR A 71 -23.53 -1.20 6.94
CA TYR A 71 -24.05 -2.07 5.91
C TYR A 71 -24.05 -3.56 6.31
N GLY A 72 -23.48 -3.90 7.47
CA GLY A 72 -23.43 -5.25 8.00
C GLY A 72 -22.65 -6.23 7.12
N ASP A 73 -22.78 -7.50 7.50
CA ASP A 73 -22.23 -8.66 6.79
C ASP A 73 -23.10 -9.09 5.60
N GLU A 74 -24.16 -8.38 5.24
CA GLU A 74 -25.06 -8.82 4.14
C GLU A 74 -25.55 -7.68 3.23
N ARG A 75 -25.37 -6.40 3.57
CA ARG A 75 -26.10 -5.29 2.92
C ARG A 75 -25.23 -4.18 2.33
N ILE A 76 -24.06 -4.50 1.80
CA ILE A 76 -23.40 -3.64 0.80
C ILE A 76 -23.82 -4.11 -0.58
N MET A 77 -25.04 -3.73 -0.99
CA MET A 77 -25.65 -3.90 -2.31
C MET A 77 -26.21 -5.31 -2.64
N GLU A 78 -27.52 -5.49 -2.41
CA GLU A 78 -28.30 -6.68 -2.84
C GLU A 78 -28.16 -7.05 -4.33
N SER A 79 -27.61 -6.15 -5.17
CA SER A 79 -27.45 -6.33 -6.62
C SER A 79 -26.00 -6.58 -7.08
N SER A 80 -25.04 -6.64 -6.16
CA SER A 80 -23.62 -6.81 -6.47
C SER A 80 -23.07 -8.03 -5.71
N SER A 81 -22.35 -8.93 -6.39
CA SER A 81 -21.71 -10.08 -5.70
C SER A 81 -20.48 -9.64 -4.88
N LEU A 82 -20.15 -8.34 -4.97
CA LEU A 82 -19.27 -7.63 -4.05
C LEU A 82 -19.83 -7.52 -2.62
N ALA A 83 -21.16 -7.63 -2.47
CA ALA A 83 -21.81 -7.69 -1.17
C ALA A 83 -21.28 -8.84 -0.34
N PHE A 84 -21.31 -8.67 0.96
CA PHE A 84 -20.82 -9.58 1.98
C PHE A 84 -21.62 -10.90 2.04
N ASN A 85 -22.23 -11.38 0.94
CA ASN A 85 -22.95 -12.65 0.89
C ASN A 85 -22.10 -13.77 1.50
N GLU A 86 -22.58 -14.26 2.64
CA GLU A 86 -22.00 -15.31 3.49
C GLU A 86 -20.50 -15.41 3.29
N ILE A 87 -19.73 -14.44 3.78
CA ILE A 87 -18.29 -14.52 3.65
C ILE A 87 -17.83 -15.73 4.46
N PRO A 88 -17.32 -16.83 3.84
CA PRO A 88 -16.38 -17.66 4.56
C PRO A 88 -15.17 -16.75 4.74
N GLN A 89 -15.12 -16.02 5.85
CA GLN A 89 -13.92 -15.31 6.20
C GLN A 89 -12.93 -16.43 6.38
N ILE A 90 -12.05 -16.58 5.40
CA ILE A 90 -11.08 -17.66 5.30
C ILE A 90 -10.19 -17.57 6.54
N THR A 91 -10.66 -18.15 7.64
CA THR A 91 -9.95 -18.44 8.88
C THR A 91 -8.95 -19.57 8.65
N SER A 92 -9.00 -20.23 7.48
CA SER A 92 -7.90 -21.05 6.97
C SER A 92 -6.73 -20.22 6.42
N LEU A 93 -6.69 -18.88 6.58
CA LEU A 93 -5.40 -18.19 6.51
C LEU A 93 -4.57 -18.60 7.72
N SER A 94 -3.76 -19.64 7.53
CA SER A 94 -2.78 -20.05 8.52
C SER A 94 -2.00 -18.83 9.00
N THR A 95 -1.96 -18.62 10.32
CA THR A 95 -1.18 -17.57 10.96
C THR A 95 0.27 -17.58 10.46
N THR A 96 0.79 -18.76 10.11
CA THR A 96 2.09 -18.96 9.48
C THR A 96 2.16 -18.33 8.09
N LEU A 97 1.16 -18.56 7.23
CA LEU A 97 1.10 -17.98 5.89
C LEU A 97 0.94 -16.45 5.96
N ALA A 98 0.12 -15.95 6.89
CA ALA A 98 0.00 -14.52 7.16
C ALA A 98 1.35 -13.91 7.62
N GLY A 99 2.09 -14.62 8.48
CA GLY A 99 3.40 -14.18 8.94
C GLY A 99 4.45 -14.15 7.82
N ILE A 100 4.59 -15.25 7.07
CA ILE A 100 5.57 -15.35 5.97
C ILE A 100 5.28 -14.30 4.90
N SER A 101 4.04 -14.20 4.45
CA SER A 101 3.63 -13.18 3.46
C SER A 101 3.86 -11.76 3.98
N GLY A 102 3.55 -11.49 5.25
CA GLY A 102 3.79 -10.21 5.90
C GLY A 102 5.27 -9.81 5.87
N ILE A 103 6.19 -10.72 6.25
CA ILE A 103 7.63 -10.46 6.19
C ILE A 103 8.08 -10.14 4.76
N LEU A 104 7.68 -10.96 3.79
CA LEU A 104 8.03 -10.77 2.37
C LEU A 104 7.52 -9.44 1.82
N ILE A 105 6.27 -9.09 2.11
CA ILE A 105 5.67 -7.80 1.73
C ILE A 105 6.40 -6.64 2.40
N GLY A 106 6.75 -6.77 3.68
CA GLY A 106 7.48 -5.76 4.43
C GLY A 106 8.86 -5.49 3.83
N ILE A 107 9.64 -6.55 3.57
CA ILE A 107 10.95 -6.45 2.93
C ILE A 107 10.80 -5.88 1.52
N GLY A 108 9.93 -6.47 0.72
CA GLY A 108 9.75 -6.13 -0.68
C GLY A 108 9.31 -4.68 -0.87
N SER A 109 8.30 -4.23 -0.11
CA SER A 109 7.79 -2.86 -0.18
C SER A 109 8.84 -1.82 0.17
N LYS A 110 9.76 -2.16 1.09
CA LYS A 110 10.82 -1.25 1.48
C LYS A 110 11.95 -1.22 0.46
N LEU A 111 12.38 -2.36 -0.07
CA LEU A 111 13.42 -2.45 -1.10
C LEU A 111 12.99 -1.81 -2.42
N CYS A 112 11.75 -2.03 -2.86
CA CYS A 112 11.24 -1.39 -4.07
C CYS A 112 10.84 0.09 -3.85
N ASN A 113 10.85 0.54 -2.60
CA ASN A 113 10.43 1.87 -2.15
C ASN A 113 9.00 2.20 -2.65
N GLY A 114 8.08 1.28 -2.37
CA GLY A 114 6.70 1.37 -2.83
C GLY A 114 5.85 0.16 -2.49
N CYS A 115 4.60 0.17 -2.92
CA CYS A 115 3.67 -0.95 -2.87
C CYS A 115 2.72 -0.86 -4.07
N THR A 116 1.68 -1.71 -4.12
CA THR A 116 0.65 -1.68 -5.17
C THR A 116 0.05 -0.28 -5.35
N THR A 117 -0.20 0.47 -4.27
CA THR A 117 -0.72 1.84 -4.36
C THR A 117 0.25 2.80 -5.07
N SER A 118 1.54 2.76 -4.75
CA SER A 118 2.50 3.73 -5.31
C SER A 118 3.02 3.35 -6.70
N HIS A 119 3.14 2.06 -7.01
CA HIS A 119 3.59 1.59 -8.32
C HIS A 119 2.42 1.33 -9.27
N GLY A 120 1.37 0.63 -8.81
CA GLY A 120 0.20 0.27 -9.62
C GLY A 120 -0.77 1.41 -9.88
N PHE A 121 -1.06 2.26 -8.89
CA PHE A 121 -1.98 3.41 -9.08
C PHE A 121 -1.21 4.68 -9.44
N CYS A 122 -0.36 5.19 -8.53
CA CYS A 122 0.36 6.45 -8.77
C CYS A 122 1.53 6.31 -9.77
N GLY A 123 2.07 5.12 -9.92
CA GLY A 123 3.29 4.88 -10.69
C GLY A 123 3.01 4.72 -12.18
N LEU A 124 2.03 3.88 -12.51
CA LEU A 124 1.55 3.68 -13.88
C LEU A 124 0.94 4.97 -14.46
N ALA A 125 0.16 5.70 -13.65
CA ALA A 125 -0.41 6.99 -14.03
C ALA A 125 0.63 8.08 -14.37
N ARG A 126 1.90 7.90 -14.00
CA ARG A 126 3.00 8.81 -14.38
C ARG A 126 3.84 8.33 -15.56
N ILE A 127 3.46 7.19 -16.15
CA ILE A 127 4.21 6.56 -17.24
C ILE A 127 5.68 6.30 -16.83
N SER A 128 5.88 5.87 -15.57
CA SER A 128 7.21 5.64 -15.00
C SER A 128 7.68 4.23 -15.35
N LEU A 129 8.76 4.09 -16.14
CA LEU A 129 9.35 2.79 -16.47
C LEU A 129 9.68 1.98 -15.20
N ARG A 130 10.22 2.66 -14.18
CA ARG A 130 10.48 2.05 -12.87
C ARG A 130 9.23 1.40 -12.27
N SER A 131 8.07 2.04 -12.41
CA SER A 131 6.81 1.55 -11.86
C SER A 131 6.19 0.46 -12.70
N PHE A 132 6.30 0.54 -14.03
CA PHE A 132 5.88 -0.56 -14.91
C PHE A 132 6.65 -1.84 -14.61
N VAL A 133 7.97 -1.76 -14.47
CA VAL A 133 8.82 -2.91 -14.14
C VAL A 133 8.46 -3.47 -12.76
N ALA A 134 8.37 -2.62 -11.73
CA ALA A 134 8.02 -3.06 -10.39
C ALA A 134 6.62 -3.72 -10.33
N PHE A 135 5.61 -3.09 -10.95
CA PHE A 135 4.25 -3.63 -10.95
C PHE A 135 4.13 -4.90 -11.79
N GLY A 136 4.81 -4.98 -12.94
CA GLY A 136 4.89 -6.20 -13.74
C GLY A 136 5.49 -7.37 -12.95
N LEU A 137 6.53 -7.12 -12.14
CA LEU A 137 7.09 -8.12 -11.24
C LEU A 137 6.14 -8.49 -10.09
N PHE A 138 5.37 -7.52 -9.57
CA PHE A 138 4.33 -7.84 -8.57
C PHE A 138 3.32 -8.84 -9.12
N ILE A 139 2.85 -8.62 -10.37
CA ILE A 139 1.92 -9.52 -11.03
C ILE A 139 2.59 -10.86 -11.31
N LEU A 140 3.75 -10.89 -11.95
CA LEU A 140 4.45 -12.12 -12.32
C LEU A 140 4.70 -13.03 -11.11
N PHE A 141 5.33 -12.50 -10.06
CA PHE A 141 5.62 -13.29 -8.87
C PHE A 141 4.36 -13.57 -8.05
N GLY A 142 3.36 -12.68 -8.10
CA GLY A 142 2.05 -12.90 -7.49
C GLY A 142 1.32 -14.08 -8.11
N MET A 143 1.30 -14.19 -9.44
CA MET A 143 0.73 -15.33 -10.16
C MET A 143 1.45 -16.63 -9.79
N ILE A 144 2.79 -16.62 -9.75
CA ILE A 144 3.59 -17.79 -9.35
C ILE A 144 3.23 -18.23 -7.93
N SER A 145 3.26 -17.30 -6.96
CA SER A 145 2.94 -17.65 -5.58
C SER A 145 1.50 -18.09 -5.40
N CYS A 146 0.54 -17.44 -6.07
CA CYS A 146 -0.88 -17.78 -6.00
C CYS A 146 -1.13 -19.19 -6.52
N TYR A 147 -0.43 -19.59 -7.58
CA TYR A 147 -0.48 -20.96 -8.10
C TYR A 147 0.10 -21.97 -7.09
N VAL A 148 1.26 -21.66 -6.50
CA VAL A 148 1.92 -22.54 -5.52
C VAL A 148 1.09 -22.72 -4.25
N THR A 149 0.45 -21.65 -3.76
CA THR A 149 -0.35 -21.69 -2.54
C THR A 149 -1.81 -22.09 -2.79
N MET A 150 -2.21 -22.37 -4.04
CA MET A 150 -3.61 -22.62 -4.41
C MET A 150 -4.25 -23.79 -3.64
N SER A 151 -3.46 -24.78 -3.20
CA SER A 151 -3.96 -25.87 -2.35
C SER A 151 -4.41 -25.43 -0.96
N GLU A 152 -3.86 -24.32 -0.44
CA GLU A 152 -4.26 -23.71 0.84
C GLU A 152 -5.46 -22.76 0.68
N HIS A 153 -5.88 -22.47 -0.56
CA HIS A 153 -7.02 -21.60 -0.88
C HIS A 153 -8.36 -22.32 -0.96
N LYS A 154 -8.42 -23.60 -0.57
CA LYS A 154 -9.67 -24.37 -0.57
C LYS A 154 -10.66 -23.77 0.43
N GLU A 155 -11.94 -23.78 0.05
CA GLU A 155 -13.07 -23.33 0.85
C GLU A 155 -13.18 -24.16 2.13
N ASP A 156 -12.51 -23.73 3.19
CA ASP A 156 -12.73 -24.23 4.53
C ASP A 156 -13.82 -23.38 5.19
N GLY A 157 -14.91 -24.07 5.54
CA GLY A 157 -15.84 -23.80 6.65
C GLY A 157 -16.37 -22.37 6.84
N GLN A 158 -17.69 -22.23 6.90
CA GLN A 158 -18.33 -21.03 7.43
C GLN A 158 -18.00 -20.86 8.93
N GLU A 159 -16.89 -20.22 9.27
CA GLU A 159 -16.73 -19.67 10.60
C GLU A 159 -17.45 -18.32 10.67
N LYS A 160 -18.67 -18.39 11.21
CA LYS A 160 -19.55 -17.26 11.48
C LYS A 160 -19.05 -16.49 12.70
N TYR A 161 -17.87 -15.89 12.62
CA TYR A 161 -17.39 -14.97 13.64
C TYR A 161 -18.17 -13.66 13.54
N ASN A 162 -18.84 -13.30 14.63
CA ASN A 162 -19.51 -12.01 14.73
C ASN A 162 -18.47 -10.91 15.04
N TYR A 163 -17.90 -10.30 13.99
CA TYR A 163 -16.89 -9.24 14.12
C TYR A 163 -17.46 -7.88 14.56
N ASN A 164 -18.74 -7.82 14.97
CA ASN A 164 -19.35 -6.57 15.43
C ASN A 164 -18.63 -5.97 16.63
N HIS A 165 -18.23 -6.78 17.61
CA HIS A 165 -17.50 -6.27 18.77
C HIS A 165 -16.13 -5.72 18.39
N VAL A 166 -15.39 -6.44 17.53
CA VAL A 166 -14.05 -6.03 17.09
C VAL A 166 -14.13 -4.72 16.31
N SER A 167 -15.05 -4.61 15.35
CA SER A 167 -15.22 -3.41 14.55
C SER A 167 -15.66 -2.20 15.38
N ILE A 168 -16.59 -2.34 16.34
CA ILE A 168 -16.97 -1.25 17.25
C ILE A 168 -15.77 -0.77 18.09
N ILE A 169 -14.99 -1.70 18.65
CA ILE A 169 -13.78 -1.35 19.42
C ILE A 169 -12.78 -0.60 18.53
N MET A 170 -12.56 -1.06 17.29
CA MET A 170 -11.64 -0.43 16.34
C MET A 170 -12.10 0.95 15.88
N ILE A 171 -13.41 1.16 15.69
CA ILE A 171 -13.98 2.49 15.42
C ILE A 171 -13.69 3.43 16.59
N GLY A 172 -13.98 2.98 17.83
CA GLY A 172 -13.71 3.75 19.04
C GLY A 172 -12.23 4.13 19.19
N LEU A 173 -11.33 3.15 19.03
CA LEU A 173 -9.89 3.37 19.07
C LEU A 173 -9.43 4.35 17.98
N SER A 174 -9.96 4.22 16.76
CA SER A 174 -9.60 5.10 15.65
C SER A 174 -10.05 6.54 15.90
N LEU A 175 -11.22 6.77 16.51
CA LEU A 175 -11.68 8.10 16.90
C LEU A 175 -10.80 8.75 17.98
N VAL A 176 -10.40 7.97 18.99
CA VAL A 176 -9.47 8.43 20.04
C VAL A 176 -8.13 8.82 19.44
N LEU A 177 -7.55 7.96 18.59
CA LEU A 177 -6.28 8.23 17.92
C LEU A 177 -6.38 9.42 16.96
N LEU A 178 -7.47 9.56 16.19
CA LEU A 178 -7.70 10.70 15.30
C LEU A 178 -7.76 12.01 16.10
N SER A 179 -8.49 12.04 17.21
CA SER A 179 -8.54 13.19 18.11
C SER A 179 -7.16 13.55 18.66
N GLY A 180 -6.38 12.53 19.05
CA GLY A 180 -4.99 12.70 19.48
C GLY A 180 -4.07 13.23 18.38
N THR A 181 -4.20 12.75 17.13
CA THR A 181 -3.42 13.27 16.00
C THR A 181 -3.76 14.71 15.66
N LEU A 182 -5.04 15.11 15.75
CA LEU A 182 -5.46 16.49 15.53
C LEU A 182 -4.92 17.41 16.63
N LEU A 183 -4.99 16.99 17.89
CA LEU A 183 -4.42 17.76 19.01
C LEU A 183 -2.89 17.88 18.86
N GLY A 184 -2.19 16.77 18.59
CA GLY A 184 -0.75 16.77 18.40
C GLY A 184 -0.30 17.64 17.21
N ALA A 185 -1.04 17.57 16.09
CA ALA A 185 -0.80 18.41 14.93
C ALA A 185 -1.16 19.88 15.15
N TYR A 186 -2.15 20.18 16.00
CA TYR A 186 -2.48 21.54 16.39
C TYR A 186 -1.37 22.19 17.22
N LEU A 187 -0.80 21.42 18.17
CA LEU A 187 0.37 21.84 18.94
C LEU A 187 1.61 21.98 18.05
N ASN A 188 1.77 21.09 17.06
CA ASN A 188 2.86 21.12 16.10
C ASN A 188 2.41 21.70 14.75
N LYS A 189 2.30 23.05 14.70
CA LYS A 189 1.76 23.83 13.55
C LYS A 189 2.26 23.39 12.17
N HIS A 190 3.48 22.84 12.08
CA HIS A 190 4.05 22.36 10.82
C HIS A 190 3.30 21.17 10.21
N GLN A 191 2.67 20.31 11.02
CA GLN A 191 1.97 19.10 10.56
C GLN A 191 0.44 19.27 10.46
N PHE A 192 -0.10 20.41 10.89
CA PHE A 192 -1.56 20.61 10.98
C PHE A 192 -2.26 20.42 9.63
N ILE A 193 -1.78 21.12 8.60
CA ILE A 193 -2.36 21.06 7.25
C ILE A 193 -2.29 19.64 6.69
N ASP A 194 -1.15 18.96 6.84
CA ASP A 194 -0.97 17.59 6.35
C ASP A 194 -1.92 16.60 7.05
N THR A 195 -2.18 16.82 8.34
CA THR A 195 -3.08 15.98 9.14
C THR A 195 -4.52 16.19 8.72
N VAL A 196 -4.94 17.44 8.50
CA VAL A 196 -6.28 17.80 8.02
C VAL A 196 -6.54 17.25 6.63
N ILE A 197 -5.55 17.24 5.73
CA ILE A 197 -5.65 16.62 4.40
C ILE A 197 -5.68 15.08 4.51
N GLY A 198 -4.98 14.52 5.50
CA GLY A 198 -4.86 13.07 5.68
C GLY A 198 -6.13 12.37 6.07
N ILE A 199 -6.98 13.03 6.87
CA ILE A 199 -8.27 12.47 7.30
C ILE A 199 -9.17 12.15 6.09
N PRO A 200 -9.55 13.11 5.23
CA PRO A 200 -10.39 12.81 4.07
C PRO A 200 -9.70 11.87 3.07
N ALA A 201 -8.37 11.94 2.91
CA ALA A 201 -7.64 10.99 2.07
C ALA A 201 -7.75 9.54 2.61
N GLY A 202 -7.57 9.35 3.93
CA GLY A 202 -7.70 8.05 4.57
C GLY A 202 -9.14 7.52 4.54
N LEU A 203 -10.14 8.39 4.73
CA LEU A 203 -11.55 8.01 4.61
C LEU A 203 -11.87 7.55 3.18
N LEU A 204 -11.45 8.30 2.16
CA LEU A 204 -11.64 7.93 0.75
C LEU A 204 -10.92 6.63 0.39
N LEU A 205 -9.73 6.38 0.94
CA LEU A 205 -9.00 5.12 0.77
C LEU A 205 -9.78 3.95 1.39
N GLY A 206 -10.26 4.09 2.63
CA GLY A 206 -11.03 3.04 3.30
C GLY A 206 -12.34 2.72 2.58
N ILE A 207 -13.13 3.75 2.23
CA ILE A 207 -14.39 3.56 1.48
C ILE A 207 -14.10 3.01 0.08
N GLY A 208 -13.08 3.52 -0.60
CA GLY A 208 -12.67 3.03 -1.92
C GLY A 208 -12.27 1.56 -1.91
N VAL A 209 -11.56 1.08 -0.87
CA VAL A 209 -11.23 -0.35 -0.71
C VAL A 209 -12.50 -1.20 -0.56
N VAL A 210 -13.51 -0.72 0.16
CA VAL A 210 -14.80 -1.41 0.31
C VAL A 210 -15.53 -1.47 -1.02
N PHE A 211 -15.76 -0.33 -1.68
CA PHE A 211 -16.47 -0.27 -2.97
C PHE A 211 -15.74 -1.01 -4.09
N SER A 212 -14.40 -1.05 -4.02
CA SER A 212 -13.59 -1.78 -4.99
C SER A 212 -13.67 -3.31 -4.87
N GLY A 213 -14.23 -3.81 -3.76
CA GLY A 213 -14.21 -5.22 -3.41
C GLY A 213 -12.84 -5.75 -2.99
N MET A 214 -11.81 -4.90 -2.90
CA MET A 214 -10.47 -5.29 -2.45
C MET A 214 -10.42 -5.70 -0.98
N ILE A 215 -11.51 -5.47 -0.22
CA ILE A 215 -11.67 -6.05 1.12
C ILE A 215 -11.74 -7.58 1.06
N LYS A 216 -12.15 -8.18 -0.07
CA LYS A 216 -12.10 -9.63 -0.28
C LYS A 216 -10.73 -10.02 -0.84
N ARG A 217 -10.06 -10.98 -0.21
CA ARG A 217 -8.78 -11.54 -0.71
C ARG A 217 -8.95 -12.19 -2.08
N THR A 218 -10.10 -12.84 -2.29
CA THR A 218 -10.48 -13.49 -3.55
C THR A 218 -10.49 -12.52 -4.73
N THR A 219 -10.89 -11.26 -4.55
CA THR A 219 -10.82 -10.24 -5.63
C THR A 219 -9.43 -10.13 -6.24
N ILE A 220 -8.40 -10.19 -5.39
CA ILE A 220 -7.00 -10.09 -5.80
C ILE A 220 -6.48 -11.44 -6.29
N LEU A 221 -6.77 -12.52 -5.56
CA LEU A 221 -6.28 -13.86 -5.88
C LEU A 221 -6.90 -14.38 -7.19
N SER A 222 -8.19 -14.15 -7.43
CA SER A 222 -8.84 -14.46 -8.70
C SER A 222 -8.30 -13.60 -9.85
N PHE A 223 -7.76 -12.41 -9.59
CA PHE A 223 -7.06 -11.65 -10.65
C PHE A 223 -5.69 -12.27 -10.99
N LEU A 224 -5.00 -12.87 -10.03
CA LEU A 224 -3.70 -13.52 -10.22
C LEU A 224 -3.79 -14.98 -10.67
N SER A 225 -4.92 -15.64 -10.39
CA SER A 225 -5.15 -17.02 -10.79
C SER A 225 -5.37 -17.11 -12.29
N VAL A 226 -4.72 -18.11 -12.91
CA VAL A 226 -4.94 -18.45 -14.32
C VAL A 226 -6.22 -19.28 -14.49
N GLU A 227 -6.58 -20.09 -13.49
CA GLU A 227 -7.72 -21.01 -13.56
C GLU A 227 -9.06 -20.32 -13.28
N GLN A 228 -9.06 -19.34 -12.37
CA GLN A 228 -10.26 -18.61 -11.93
C GLN A 228 -10.14 -17.11 -12.19
N TRP A 229 -9.65 -16.75 -13.38
CA TRP A 229 -9.31 -15.37 -13.70
C TRP A 229 -10.52 -14.43 -13.64
N ASN A 230 -10.41 -13.33 -12.87
CA ASN A 230 -11.44 -12.30 -12.74
C ASN A 230 -10.86 -10.88 -12.98
N PRO A 231 -11.43 -10.07 -13.90
CA PRO A 231 -10.93 -8.74 -14.23
C PRO A 231 -11.24 -7.65 -13.18
N GLN A 232 -11.92 -7.97 -12.08
CA GLN A 232 -12.38 -6.97 -11.11
C GLN A 232 -11.27 -6.03 -10.63
N PHE A 233 -10.12 -6.56 -10.22
CA PHE A 233 -8.97 -5.75 -9.78
C PHE A 233 -8.40 -4.86 -10.89
N LEU A 234 -8.49 -5.29 -12.17
CA LEU A 234 -8.09 -4.47 -13.31
C LEU A 234 -8.94 -3.19 -13.39
N PHE A 235 -10.26 -3.28 -13.17
CA PHE A 235 -11.13 -2.11 -13.17
C PHE A 235 -10.81 -1.13 -12.04
N VAL A 236 -10.37 -1.63 -10.87
CA VAL A 236 -9.87 -0.78 -9.78
C VAL A 236 -8.62 -0.01 -10.21
N ILE A 237 -7.65 -0.71 -10.82
CA ILE A 237 -6.42 -0.10 -11.35
C ILE A 237 -6.78 0.96 -12.41
N LEU A 238 -7.68 0.66 -13.34
CA LEU A 238 -8.09 1.58 -14.39
C LEU A 238 -8.74 2.86 -13.82
N GLY A 239 -9.67 2.72 -12.87
CA GLY A 239 -10.32 3.87 -12.22
C GLY A 239 -9.32 4.75 -11.45
N ALA A 240 -8.43 4.13 -10.69
CA ALA A 240 -7.40 4.85 -9.93
C ALA A 240 -6.40 5.56 -10.85
N ASN A 241 -5.96 4.88 -11.91
CA ASN A 241 -5.01 5.44 -12.87
C ASN A 241 -5.61 6.59 -13.67
N LEU A 242 -6.89 6.52 -14.04
CA LEU A 242 -7.58 7.60 -14.75
C LEU A 242 -7.49 8.91 -13.94
N VAL A 243 -7.89 8.86 -12.67
CA VAL A 243 -7.87 10.04 -11.79
C VAL A 243 -6.45 10.49 -11.52
N CYS A 244 -5.54 9.58 -11.16
CA CYS A 244 -4.15 9.93 -10.90
C CYS A 244 -3.47 10.55 -12.13
N TYR A 245 -3.71 10.02 -13.33
CA TYR A 245 -3.11 10.54 -14.57
C TYR A 245 -3.55 11.98 -14.83
N PHE A 246 -4.85 12.27 -14.72
CA PHE A 246 -5.35 13.63 -14.86
C PHE A 246 -4.88 14.53 -13.71
N GLY A 247 -4.92 14.07 -12.47
CA GLY A 247 -4.42 14.80 -11.31
C GLY A 247 -2.95 15.16 -11.42
N PHE A 248 -2.13 14.29 -12.00
CA PHE A 248 -0.70 14.52 -12.20
C PHE A 248 -0.39 15.40 -13.41
N LYS A 249 -1.15 15.25 -14.50
CA LYS A 249 -1.01 16.06 -15.72
C LYS A 249 -1.47 17.51 -15.51
N LEU A 250 -2.52 17.72 -14.72
CA LEU A 250 -3.08 19.04 -14.43
C LEU A 250 -2.22 19.83 -13.45
N LEU A 251 -1.35 19.18 -12.67
CA LEU A 251 -0.53 19.84 -11.66
C LEU A 251 0.75 20.46 -12.27
N LYS A 252 0.77 21.79 -12.39
CA LYS A 252 1.99 22.54 -12.76
C LYS A 252 2.87 22.89 -11.56
N LYS A 253 2.26 23.15 -10.40
CA LYS A 253 2.93 23.41 -9.12
C LYS A 253 2.02 22.94 -7.96
N PRO A 254 2.56 22.29 -6.92
CA PRO A 254 1.77 21.92 -5.74
C PRO A 254 1.31 23.15 -4.96
N ILE A 255 0.10 23.07 -4.37
CA ILE A 255 -0.58 24.21 -3.72
C ILE A 255 0.22 24.75 -2.51
N PHE A 256 0.81 23.84 -1.72
CA PHE A 256 1.44 24.14 -0.43
C PHE A 256 2.91 23.71 -0.34
N ALA A 257 3.58 23.45 -1.48
CA ALA A 257 5.00 23.10 -1.49
C ALA A 257 5.85 24.21 -2.13
N ALA A 258 6.97 24.54 -1.48
CA ALA A 258 7.92 25.56 -1.94
C ALA A 258 8.70 25.11 -3.19
N GLU A 259 9.04 23.82 -3.26
CA GLU A 259 9.76 23.19 -4.38
C GLU A 259 9.08 21.87 -4.78
N PHE A 260 9.07 21.60 -6.09
CA PHE A 260 8.45 20.42 -6.68
C PHE A 260 9.50 19.60 -7.41
N LEU A 261 10.06 18.58 -6.73
CA LEU A 261 10.96 17.62 -7.35
C LEU A 261 10.14 16.44 -7.88
N TYR A 262 10.10 16.26 -9.20
CA TYR A 262 9.49 15.08 -9.80
C TYR A 262 10.30 13.85 -9.40
N PRO A 263 9.71 12.83 -8.75
CA PRO A 263 10.47 11.63 -8.37
C PRO A 263 10.98 10.94 -9.64
N PRO A 264 12.24 10.48 -9.68
CA PRO A 264 12.84 9.91 -10.88
C PRO A 264 12.02 8.71 -11.40
N THR A 265 11.70 8.75 -12.69
CA THR A 265 10.78 7.80 -13.37
C THR A 265 11.49 6.63 -14.06
N ASN A 266 12.80 6.73 -14.32
CA ASN A 266 13.48 5.84 -15.27
C ASN A 266 14.52 4.88 -14.67
N LYS A 267 14.98 5.10 -13.42
CA LYS A 267 16.03 4.24 -12.83
C LYS A 267 15.45 2.93 -12.31
N VAL A 268 15.75 1.83 -12.99
CA VAL A 268 15.49 0.46 -12.55
C VAL A 268 16.77 -0.07 -11.90
N THR A 269 16.71 -0.46 -10.64
CA THR A 269 17.87 -0.96 -9.87
C THR A 269 17.68 -2.43 -9.52
N ASN A 270 18.77 -3.16 -9.28
CA ASN A 270 18.68 -4.56 -8.85
C ASN A 270 17.91 -4.70 -7.52
N ILE A 271 18.07 -3.73 -6.61
CA ILE A 271 17.33 -3.67 -5.34
C ILE A 271 15.82 -3.55 -5.60
N LEU A 272 15.40 -2.75 -6.60
CA LEU A 272 14.01 -2.63 -7.00
C LEU A 272 13.47 -3.97 -7.51
N LEU A 273 14.22 -4.65 -8.38
CA LEU A 273 13.81 -5.93 -8.96
C LEU A 273 13.60 -6.98 -7.86
N VAL A 274 14.58 -7.16 -6.97
CA VAL A 274 14.49 -8.09 -5.84
C VAL A 274 13.33 -7.72 -4.92
N GLY A 275 13.21 -6.43 -4.57
CA GLY A 275 12.11 -5.95 -3.74
C GLY A 275 10.74 -6.23 -4.36
N ALA A 276 10.62 -6.03 -5.67
CA ALA A 276 9.36 -6.25 -6.37
C ALA A 276 8.99 -7.72 -6.50
N SER A 277 9.95 -8.59 -6.76
CA SER A 277 9.74 -10.03 -6.73
C SER A 277 9.26 -10.53 -5.36
N LEU A 278 9.92 -10.10 -4.28
CA LEU A 278 9.55 -10.47 -2.91
C LEU A 278 8.15 -9.96 -2.53
N PHE A 279 7.84 -8.70 -2.89
CA PHE A 279 6.52 -8.14 -2.65
C PHE A 279 5.45 -8.90 -3.43
N GLY A 280 5.67 -9.16 -4.73
CA GLY A 280 4.74 -9.91 -5.58
C GLY A 280 4.45 -11.29 -5.02
N PHE A 281 5.50 -12.02 -4.64
CA PHE A 281 5.37 -13.35 -4.06
C PHE A 281 4.58 -13.32 -2.75
N GLY A 282 4.90 -12.45 -1.80
CA GLY A 282 4.14 -12.33 -0.56
C GLY A 282 2.68 -11.91 -0.78
N TRP A 283 2.45 -11.00 -1.74
CA TRP A 283 1.11 -10.52 -2.08
C TRP A 283 0.24 -11.62 -2.73
N GLY A 284 0.79 -12.44 -3.61
CA GLY A 284 0.05 -13.52 -4.24
C GLY A 284 -0.17 -14.74 -3.33
N MET A 285 0.62 -14.91 -2.26
CA MET A 285 0.38 -15.96 -1.26
C MET A 285 -0.93 -15.77 -0.51
N THR A 286 -1.34 -14.53 -0.23
CA THR A 286 -2.50 -14.24 0.64
C THR A 286 -3.54 -13.34 0.01
N GLY A 287 -3.21 -12.62 -1.06
CA GLY A 287 -4.05 -11.57 -1.64
C GLY A 287 -4.08 -10.29 -0.80
N ILE A 288 -3.27 -10.18 0.26
CA ILE A 288 -3.27 -9.03 1.17
C ILE A 288 -2.07 -8.15 0.84
N CYS A 289 -2.29 -6.86 0.65
CA CYS A 289 -1.23 -5.84 0.59
C CYS A 289 -1.35 -4.89 1.80
N PRO A 290 -0.41 -3.97 2.05
CA PRO A 290 -0.46 -3.10 3.23
C PRO A 290 -1.78 -2.31 3.38
N LEU A 291 -2.33 -1.80 2.27
CA LEU A 291 -3.61 -1.08 2.28
C LEU A 291 -4.78 -1.99 2.66
N VAL A 292 -4.89 -3.16 2.02
CA VAL A 292 -5.96 -4.14 2.29
C VAL A 292 -5.84 -4.71 3.71
N GLY A 293 -4.63 -4.97 4.19
CA GLY A 293 -4.40 -5.48 5.55
C GLY A 293 -4.82 -4.48 6.64
N LEU A 294 -4.63 -3.17 6.41
CA LEU A 294 -5.16 -2.13 7.30
C LEU A 294 -6.69 -2.04 7.22
N ALA A 295 -7.23 -2.10 5.99
CA ALA A 295 -8.67 -2.04 5.77
C ALA A 295 -9.41 -3.20 6.44
N LEU A 296 -8.79 -4.39 6.45
CA LEU A 296 -9.32 -5.62 7.05
C LEU A 296 -9.19 -5.70 8.56
N TYR A 297 -8.45 -4.80 9.21
CA TYR A 297 -8.18 -4.87 10.64
C TYR A 297 -9.46 -4.90 11.52
N PRO A 298 -10.53 -4.12 11.23
CA PRO A 298 -11.78 -4.21 11.96
C PRO A 298 -12.56 -5.52 11.73
N GLN A 299 -12.21 -6.28 10.68
CA GLN A 299 -12.86 -7.53 10.29
C GLN A 299 -11.97 -8.77 10.50
N PHE A 300 -10.70 -8.62 10.88
CA PHE A 300 -9.81 -9.74 11.19
C PHE A 300 -10.01 -10.24 12.62
N THR A 301 -9.70 -11.52 12.83
CA THR A 301 -9.35 -11.98 14.17
C THR A 301 -8.10 -11.21 14.62
N TRP A 302 -8.08 -10.76 15.87
CA TRP A 302 -6.99 -9.94 16.39
C TRP A 302 -5.62 -10.64 16.24
N GLN A 303 -5.59 -11.98 16.29
CA GLN A 303 -4.38 -12.78 16.07
C GLN A 303 -3.81 -12.63 14.66
N ILE A 304 -4.64 -12.77 13.62
CA ILE A 304 -4.19 -12.68 12.22
C ILE A 304 -3.78 -11.25 11.89
N GLY A 305 -4.58 -10.25 12.32
CA GLY A 305 -4.27 -8.84 12.11
C GLY A 305 -2.94 -8.42 12.73
N LEU A 306 -2.70 -8.80 13.99
CA LEU A 306 -1.44 -8.53 14.67
C LEU A 306 -0.27 -9.29 14.05
N MET A 307 -0.45 -10.56 13.70
CA MET A 307 0.60 -11.35 13.06
C MET A 307 1.01 -10.76 11.73
N TYR A 308 0.05 -10.43 10.87
CA TYR A 308 0.31 -9.86 9.55
C TYR A 308 0.98 -8.49 9.65
N LEU A 309 0.40 -7.54 10.39
CA LEU A 309 0.96 -6.19 10.53
C LEU A 309 2.31 -6.19 11.27
N GLY A 310 2.46 -7.03 12.29
CA GLY A 310 3.73 -7.23 13.00
C GLY A 310 4.81 -7.77 12.08
N SER A 311 4.47 -8.74 11.24
CA SER A 311 5.37 -9.34 10.24
C SER A 311 5.75 -8.35 9.14
N VAL A 312 4.79 -7.56 8.63
CA VAL A 312 5.07 -6.45 7.69
C VAL A 312 6.01 -5.44 8.32
N SER A 313 5.76 -5.04 9.56
CA SER A 313 6.63 -4.11 10.30
C SER A 313 8.04 -4.66 10.46
N MET A 314 8.17 -5.92 10.85
CA MET A 314 9.45 -6.61 10.99
C MET A 314 10.21 -6.66 9.66
N GLY A 315 9.54 -7.06 8.57
CA GLY A 315 10.13 -7.10 7.24
C GLY A 315 10.63 -5.73 6.77
N MET A 316 9.85 -4.67 6.99
CA MET A 316 10.26 -3.30 6.66
C MET A 316 11.48 -2.84 7.46
N ARG A 317 11.57 -3.20 8.74
CA ARG A 317 12.73 -2.87 9.60
C ARG A 317 13.99 -3.61 9.13
N ILE A 318 13.88 -4.90 8.80
CA ILE A 318 14.99 -5.69 8.25
C ILE A 318 15.52 -5.06 6.97
N ALA A 319 14.63 -4.74 6.03
CA ALA A 319 15.02 -4.09 4.77
C ALA A 319 15.61 -2.69 4.98
N GLN A 320 15.11 -1.90 5.94
CA GLN A 320 15.71 -0.61 6.27
C GLN A 320 17.15 -0.76 6.77
N CYS A 321 17.42 -1.73 7.65
CA CYS A 321 18.77 -2.00 8.13
C CYS A 321 19.71 -2.40 6.99
N TYR A 322 19.23 -3.24 6.06
CA TYR A 322 19.97 -3.61 4.85
C TYR A 322 20.28 -2.39 3.98
N LEU A 323 19.29 -1.55 3.67
CA LEU A 323 19.47 -0.35 2.84
C LEU A 323 20.44 0.65 3.47
N ASN A 324 20.39 0.85 4.79
CA ASN A 324 21.32 1.72 5.50
C ASN A 324 22.77 1.24 5.38
N LYS A 325 22.99 -0.08 5.41
CA LYS A 325 24.32 -0.68 5.21
C LYS A 325 24.76 -0.53 3.75
N TYR A 326 23.85 -0.77 2.80
CA TYR A 326 24.12 -0.64 1.37
C TYR A 326 24.53 0.79 0.99
N GLN A 327 23.78 1.82 1.45
CA GLN A 327 24.08 3.22 1.17
C GLN A 327 25.45 3.64 1.72
N LYS A 328 25.80 3.22 2.95
CA LYS A 328 27.13 3.51 3.53
C LYS A 328 28.26 2.92 2.69
N VAL A 329 28.09 1.71 2.15
CA VAL A 329 29.09 1.08 1.28
C VAL A 329 29.19 1.82 -0.05
N GLU A 330 28.05 2.22 -0.64
CA GLU A 330 28.03 3.00 -1.89
C GLU A 330 28.72 4.36 -1.73
N GLU A 331 28.46 5.07 -0.63
CA GLU A 331 29.15 6.34 -0.30
C GLU A 331 30.67 6.17 -0.15
N GLN A 332 31.11 5.09 0.52
CA GLN A 332 32.54 4.77 0.67
C GLN A 332 33.21 4.47 -0.67
N VAL A 333 32.55 3.71 -1.55
CA VAL A 333 33.09 3.38 -2.89
C VAL A 333 33.20 4.65 -3.75
N ILE A 334 32.20 5.53 -3.71
CA ILE A 334 32.23 6.82 -4.41
C ILE A 334 33.41 7.67 -3.90
N GLN A 335 33.61 7.74 -2.59
CA GLN A 335 34.70 8.50 -1.98
C GLN A 335 36.09 7.94 -2.35
N ILE A 336 36.25 6.60 -2.40
CA ILE A 336 37.50 5.96 -2.83
C ILE A 336 37.77 6.28 -4.30
N ASN A 337 36.76 6.20 -5.16
CA ASN A 337 36.91 6.49 -6.59
C ASN A 337 37.23 7.97 -6.85
N SER A 338 36.64 8.91 -6.12
CA SER A 338 36.99 10.33 -6.22
C SER A 338 38.42 10.60 -5.75
N ASN A 339 38.86 9.95 -4.67
CA ASN A 339 40.22 10.10 -4.16
C ASN A 339 41.26 9.53 -5.15
N ASN A 340 40.99 8.37 -5.74
CA ASN A 340 41.84 7.77 -6.77
C ASN A 340 41.90 8.60 -8.05
N TYR A 341 40.80 9.27 -8.42
CA TYR A 341 40.78 10.18 -9.56
C TYR A 341 41.67 11.39 -9.29
N ASN A 342 41.50 12.05 -8.13
CA ASN A 342 42.30 13.21 -7.73
C ASN A 342 43.81 12.87 -7.69
N TYR A 343 44.17 11.71 -7.14
CA TYR A 343 45.57 11.24 -7.07
C TYR A 343 46.20 11.00 -8.45
N LYS A 344 45.42 10.56 -9.45
CA LYS A 344 45.92 10.42 -10.84
C LYS A 344 46.16 11.78 -11.49
N THR A 345 45.23 12.71 -11.33
CA THR A 345 45.39 14.09 -11.84
C THR A 345 46.54 14.86 -11.21
N GLU A 346 46.82 14.68 -9.91
CA GLU A 346 47.99 15.29 -9.26
C GLU A 346 49.31 14.74 -9.78
N ASN A 347 49.39 13.43 -10.04
CA ASN A 347 50.59 12.83 -10.64
C ASN A 347 50.77 13.23 -12.11
N GLU A 348 49.70 13.30 -12.90
CA GLU A 348 49.77 13.77 -14.30
C GLU A 348 50.17 15.25 -14.41
N GLN A 349 49.87 16.09 -13.41
CA GLN A 349 50.33 17.48 -13.35
C GLN A 349 51.80 17.60 -12.90
N ASN A 350 52.28 16.70 -12.03
CA ASN A 350 53.67 16.71 -11.59
C ASN A 350 54.64 16.14 -12.65
N ASP A 351 54.18 15.25 -13.54
CA ASP A 351 54.98 14.71 -14.64
C ASP A 351 55.09 15.68 -15.86
N GLN A 352 54.39 16.82 -15.84
CA GLN A 352 54.41 17.85 -16.89
C GLN A 352 55.24 19.10 -16.54
N LEU A 353 55.87 19.11 -15.36
CA LEU A 353 56.82 20.13 -14.88
C LEU A 353 58.24 19.57 -14.92
#